data_AF-A0A4Z0MX52-F1
#
_entry.id   AF-A0A4Z0MX52-F1
#
_cell.length_a   1.000
_cell.length_b   1.000
_cell.length_c   1.000
_cell.angle_alpha   90.00
_cell.angle_beta   90.00
_cell.angle_gamma   90.00
#
_symmetry.space_group_name_H-M   'P 1'
#
loop_
_entity.id
_entity.type
_entity.pdbx_description
1 polymer ?
#
loop_
_entity_poly.entity_id
_entity_poly.type
_entity_poly.pdbx_seq_one_letter_code
_entity_poly.pdbx_strand_id
1 'polypeptide(L)' 'YLAGTPSRGPEPYADWQGLALESELRPDSPNHPEWPQPDCILRPGEEYASLTEYQFIPF' A
#
# COMPACT_ATOMS: atom_id res chain seq x y z
N TYR A 1 7.13 0.12 13.76
CA TYR A 1 5.97 0.35 14.64
C TYR A 1 6.06 1.78 15.23
N LEU A 2 4.93 2.41 15.60
CA LEU A 2 4.76 3.88 15.72
C LEU A 2 4.67 4.46 17.16
N ALA A 3 5.13 3.78 18.22
CA ALA A 3 4.93 4.25 19.61
C ALA A 3 5.46 5.63 19.84
N GLY A 4 4.67 6.45 20.53
CA GLY A 4 5.08 7.79 20.90
C GLY A 4 5.09 8.77 19.73
N THR A 5 4.75 8.31 18.52
CA THR A 5 4.52 9.21 17.38
C THR A 5 3.25 10.02 17.66
N PRO A 6 3.27 11.36 17.53
CA PRO A 6 2.07 12.16 17.70
C PRO A 6 0.95 11.69 16.77
N SER A 7 -0.25 11.50 17.32
CA SER A 7 -1.45 11.20 16.54
C SER A 7 -2.29 12.47 16.36
N ARG A 8 -3.38 12.38 15.60
CA ARG A 8 -4.39 13.46 15.52
C ARG A 8 -5.28 13.55 16.76
N GLY A 9 -5.28 12.52 17.59
CA GLY A 9 -6.03 12.46 18.84
C GLY A 9 -5.25 13.05 20.02
N PRO A 10 -5.81 12.97 21.23
CA PRO A 10 -5.15 13.47 22.44
C PRO A 10 -3.91 12.67 22.82
N GLU A 11 -3.83 11.39 22.44
CA GLU A 11 -2.75 10.48 22.80
C GLU A 11 -1.85 10.16 21.60
N PRO A 12 -0.54 9.93 21.78
CA PRO A 12 0.34 9.37 20.75
C PRO A 12 -0.10 7.98 20.27
N TYR A 13 0.43 7.52 19.14
CA TYR A 13 0.18 6.17 18.65
C TYR A 13 0.73 5.08 19.60
N ALA A 14 0.03 3.94 19.67
CA ALA A 14 0.35 2.75 20.46
C ALA A 14 0.55 1.48 19.61
N ASP A 15 1.19 0.46 20.23
CA ASP A 15 1.45 -0.91 19.76
C ASP A 15 0.50 -1.33 18.63
N TRP A 16 0.87 -1.31 17.35
CA TRP A 16 0.05 -1.89 16.28
C TRP A 16 -1.37 -1.30 16.15
N GLN A 17 -1.55 -0.03 16.52
CA GLN A 17 -2.86 0.64 16.60
C GLN A 17 -3.57 0.82 15.24
N GLY A 18 -2.88 0.61 14.13
CA GLY A 18 -3.44 0.72 12.79
C GLY A 18 -2.98 -0.40 11.88
N LEU A 19 -3.80 -0.68 10.87
CA LEU A 19 -3.46 -1.56 9.76
C LEU A 19 -3.31 -0.72 8.50
N ALA A 20 -2.19 -0.88 7.80
CA ALA A 20 -2.03 -0.36 6.46
C ALA A 20 -2.55 -1.41 5.46
N LEU A 21 -3.37 -0.97 4.51
CA LEU A 21 -3.84 -1.79 3.39
C LEU A 21 -3.22 -1.20 2.13
N GLU A 22 -2.09 -1.76 1.71
CA GLU A 22 -1.26 -1.20 0.63
C GLU A 22 -1.45 -2.04 -0.62
N SER A 23 -2.34 -1.58 -1.51
CA SER A 23 -2.53 -2.18 -2.83
C SER A 23 -1.36 -1.79 -3.74
N GLU A 24 -0.47 -2.72 -4.00
CA GLU A 24 0.72 -2.49 -4.81
C GLU A 24 1.16 -3.75 -5.54
N LEU A 25 2.11 -3.59 -6.46
CA LEU A 25 2.89 -4.71 -6.98
C LEU A 25 3.74 -5.30 -5.87
N ARG A 26 4.18 -6.55 -6.03
CA ARG A 26 4.95 -7.23 -4.97
C ARG A 26 6.21 -6.43 -4.61
N PRO A 27 6.62 -6.43 -3.34
CA PRO A 27 7.91 -5.88 -2.98
C PRO A 27 9.01 -6.61 -3.78
N ASP A 28 10.02 -5.86 -4.21
CA ASP A 28 11.16 -6.37 -4.99
C ASP A 28 10.88 -6.79 -6.44
N SER A 29 9.72 -6.41 -6.99
CA SER A 29 9.34 -6.70 -8.38
C SER A 29 10.41 -6.41 -9.45
N PRO A 30 11.20 -5.31 -9.40
CA PRO A 30 12.22 -5.06 -10.41
C PRO A 30 13.29 -6.16 -10.50
N ASN A 31 13.54 -6.88 -9.39
CA ASN A 31 14.53 -7.95 -9.32
C ASN A 31 13.92 -9.33 -9.63
N HIS A 32 12.61 -9.41 -9.83
CA HIS A 32 11.85 -10.65 -10.01
C HIS A 32 10.94 -10.61 -11.25
N PRO A 33 11.51 -10.53 -12.47
CA PRO A 33 10.74 -10.50 -13.72
C PRO A 33 10.00 -11.82 -14.01
N GLU A 34 10.30 -12.90 -13.30
CA GLU A 34 9.64 -14.20 -13.46
C GLU A 34 8.25 -14.30 -12.80
N TRP A 35 7.87 -13.32 -11.98
CA TRP A 35 6.58 -13.35 -11.28
C TRP A 35 5.40 -13.09 -12.22
N PRO A 36 4.23 -13.72 -11.97
CA PRO A 36 3.08 -13.66 -12.88
C PRO A 36 2.31 -12.33 -12.85
N GLN A 37 2.83 -11.32 -12.13
CA GLN A 37 2.22 -10.00 -12.06
C GLN A 37 2.56 -9.15 -13.29
N PRO A 38 1.86 -8.02 -13.51
CA PRO A 38 2.29 -7.02 -14.49
C PRO A 38 3.70 -6.51 -14.19
N ASP A 39 4.42 -6.13 -15.26
CA ASP A 39 5.75 -5.51 -15.13
C ASP A 39 5.63 -4.21 -14.30
N CYS A 40 6.63 -4.00 -13.44
CA CYS A 40 6.74 -2.81 -12.61
C CYS A 40 7.45 -1.64 -13.33
N ILE A 41 7.96 -1.86 -14.54
CA ILE A 41 8.60 -0.82 -15.36
C ILE A 41 7.64 -0.32 -16.44
N LEU A 42 7.32 0.97 -16.40
CA LEU A 42 6.58 1.66 -17.46
C LEU A 42 7.53 2.23 -18.53
N ARG A 43 7.25 2.01 -19.81
CA ARG A 43 8.02 2.51 -20.96
C ARG A 43 7.34 3.70 -21.64
N PRO A 44 8.07 4.51 -22.44
CA PRO A 44 7.48 5.62 -23.17
C PRO A 44 6.32 5.18 -24.07
N GLY A 45 5.18 5.86 -23.95
CA GLY A 45 3.96 5.55 -24.70
C GLY A 45 3.03 4.55 -24.03
N GLU A 46 3.45 3.93 -22.92
CA GLU A 46 2.60 3.08 -22.10
C GLU A 46 1.83 3.90 -21.06
N GLU A 47 0.68 3.37 -20.64
CA GLU A 47 -0.16 3.96 -19.60
C GLU A 47 -0.14 3.06 -18.36
N TYR A 48 0.12 3.67 -17.20
CA TYR A 48 -0.07 3.02 -15.91
C TYR A 48 -1.45 3.37 -15.36
N ALA A 49 -2.24 2.35 -15.06
CA ALA A 49 -3.53 2.48 -14.40
C ALA A 49 -3.61 1.51 -13.22
N SER A 50 -4.07 2.01 -12.08
CA SER A 50 -4.34 1.23 -10.87
C SER A 50 -5.57 1.78 -10.17
N LEU A 51 -6.38 0.89 -9.60
CA LEU A 51 -7.62 1.24 -8.91
C LEU A 51 -7.67 0.46 -7.59
N THR A 52 -7.88 1.21 -6.51
CA THR A 52 -8.07 0.65 -5.17
C THR A 52 -9.37 1.21 -4.61
N GLU A 53 -10.34 0.33 -4.41
CA GLU A 53 -11.67 0.70 -3.93
C GLU A 53 -11.93 0.06 -2.57
N TYR A 54 -12.28 0.88 -1.59
CA TYR A 54 -12.74 0.44 -0.28
C TYR A 54 -14.23 0.74 -0.13
N GLN A 55 -15.05 -0.30 -0.06
CA GLN A 55 -16.46 -0.18 0.26
C GLN A 55 -16.69 -0.57 1.72
N PHE A 56 -17.11 0.40 2.53
CA PHE A 56 -17.55 0.15 3.90
C PHE A 56 -19.07 0.08 3.91
N ILE A 57 -19.62 -1.00 4.44
CA ILE A 57 -21.07 -1.16 4.62
C ILE A 57 -21.37 -1.15 6.13
N PRO A 58 -22.46 -0.50 6.56
CA PRO A 58 -22.95 -0.67 7.92
C PRO A 58 -23.43 -2.12 8.12
N PHE A 59 -23.48 -2.55 9.38
CA PHE A 59 -24.09 -3.81 9.80
C PHE A 59 -25.61 -3.65 9.91
#